data_AF-A0A815P0I2-F1
#
_entry.id   AF-A0A815P0I2-F1
#
_cell.length_a   1.000
_cell.length_b   1.000
_cell.length_c   1.000
_cell.angle_alpha   90.00
_cell.angle_beta   90.00
_cell.angle_gamma   90.00
#
_symmetry.space_group_name_H-M   'P 1'
#
loop_
_entity.id
_entity.type
_entity.pdbx_description
1 polymer ?
#
loop_
_entity_poly.entity_id
_entity_poly.type
_entity_poly.pdbx_seq_one_letter_code
_entity_poly.pdbx_strand_id
1 'polypeptide(L)'
;MLRLCGTHNDAVLLAFASLLGWGYMFFFIMPFRFTGPFVIMIYKMLFNDVLRFLLIYIIFLAGFSQSFFILFNENGFLGYMSSLKHCFLGLLGDFDLDYYTEGSHPFISVSFLMCYIIVVTILLLNLLIAMMGDTYADVKRSAKKLWHLERARIALDVESSMSTSERKLKAHKYWVEVQGERYLQVEQVNNELFKSKDEEEDEND
;
A
#
# COMPACT_ATOMS: atom_id res chain seq x y z
N MET A 1 -4.03 -28.02 -11.01
CA MET A 1 -5.05 -28.97 -11.51
C MET A 1 -6.17 -28.29 -12.32
N LEU A 2 -5.92 -27.12 -12.96
CA LEU A 2 -6.92 -26.34 -13.74
C LEU A 2 -6.65 -26.33 -15.26
N ARG A 3 -5.61 -27.01 -15.74
CA ARG A 3 -5.18 -26.92 -17.14
C ARG A 3 -5.85 -27.92 -18.10
N LEU A 4 -6.84 -28.70 -17.65
CA LEU A 4 -7.41 -29.76 -18.48
C LEU A 4 -8.60 -29.34 -19.37
N CYS A 5 -9.14 -28.11 -19.23
CA CYS A 5 -10.36 -27.72 -19.94
C CYS A 5 -10.18 -26.72 -21.11
N GLY A 6 -8.98 -26.17 -21.34
CA GLY A 6 -8.70 -25.37 -22.54
C GLY A 6 -9.66 -24.21 -22.82
N THR A 7 -10.30 -23.62 -21.80
CA THR A 7 -11.26 -22.54 -22.00
C THR A 7 -10.59 -21.17 -21.91
N HIS A 8 -11.00 -20.21 -22.74
CA HIS A 8 -10.51 -18.82 -22.69
C HIS A 8 -10.68 -18.18 -21.29
N ASN A 9 -11.67 -18.63 -20.52
CA ASN A 9 -11.93 -18.16 -19.16
C ASN A 9 -10.83 -18.58 -18.18
N ASP A 10 -10.20 -19.75 -18.37
CA ASP A 10 -9.09 -20.22 -17.52
C ASP A 10 -7.87 -19.30 -17.65
N ALA A 11 -7.60 -18.79 -18.85
CA ALA A 11 -6.50 -17.86 -19.09
C ALA A 11 -6.72 -16.52 -18.37
N VAL A 12 -7.94 -16.00 -18.38
CA VAL A 12 -8.30 -14.76 -17.66
C VAL A 12 -8.13 -14.95 -16.15
N LEU A 13 -8.66 -16.04 -15.60
CA LEU A 13 -8.51 -16.36 -14.18
C LEU A 13 -7.05 -16.56 -13.78
N LEU A 14 -6.26 -17.24 -14.61
CA LEU A 14 -4.82 -17.42 -14.38
C LEU A 14 -4.06 -16.09 -14.45
N ALA A 15 -4.43 -15.18 -15.36
CA ALA A 15 -3.83 -13.85 -15.45
C ALA A 15 -4.08 -13.05 -14.16
N PHE A 16 -5.34 -12.98 -13.70
CA PHE A 16 -5.67 -12.34 -12.43
C PHE A 16 -4.98 -13.00 -11.24
N ALA A 17 -4.97 -14.33 -11.17
CA ALA A 17 -4.31 -15.07 -10.10
C ALA A 17 -2.79 -14.81 -10.09
N SER A 18 -2.15 -14.72 -11.26
CA SER A 18 -0.72 -14.41 -11.36
C SER A 18 -0.41 -13.00 -10.87
N LEU A 19 -1.24 -12.00 -11.23
CA LEU A 19 -1.08 -10.62 -10.79
C LEU A 19 -1.29 -10.49 -9.28
N LEU A 20 -2.33 -11.12 -8.75
CA LEU A 20 -2.59 -11.18 -7.30
C LEU A 20 -1.47 -11.92 -6.55
N GLY A 21 -0.90 -12.97 -7.16
CA GLY A 21 0.25 -13.69 -6.61
C GLY A 21 1.48 -12.80 -6.43
N TRP A 22 1.79 -11.95 -7.41
CA TRP A 22 2.84 -10.93 -7.27
C TRP A 22 2.52 -9.90 -6.19
N GLY A 23 1.25 -9.48 -6.06
CA GLY A 23 0.80 -8.64 -4.95
C GLY A 23 0.99 -9.32 -3.58
N TYR A 24 0.75 -10.62 -3.50
CA TYR A 24 0.94 -11.41 -2.28
C TYR A 24 2.42 -11.54 -1.88
N MET A 25 3.37 -11.36 -2.81
CA MET A 25 4.80 -11.37 -2.47
C MET A 25 5.20 -10.28 -1.47
N PHE A 26 4.47 -9.15 -1.42
CA PHE A 26 4.72 -8.11 -0.42
C PHE A 26 4.48 -8.59 1.02
N PHE A 27 3.59 -9.57 1.22
CA PHE A 27 3.39 -10.22 2.52
C PHE A 27 4.65 -10.97 2.96
N PHE A 28 5.30 -11.70 2.04
CA PHE A 28 6.54 -12.43 2.34
C PHE A 28 7.73 -11.50 2.61
N ILE A 29 7.70 -10.27 2.09
CA ILE A 29 8.78 -9.28 2.28
C ILE A 29 8.59 -8.48 3.59
N MET A 30 7.40 -8.52 4.19
CA MET A 30 7.05 -7.80 5.43
C MET A 30 7.89 -8.18 6.68
N PRO A 31 8.29 -9.44 6.91
CA PRO A 31 9.05 -9.83 8.09
C PRO A 31 10.49 -9.31 8.11
N PHE A 32 11.04 -8.90 6.97
CA PHE A 32 12.43 -8.43 6.89
C PHE A 32 12.57 -7.03 7.49
N ARG A 33 13.66 -6.82 8.24
CA ARG A 33 13.97 -5.56 8.94
C ARG A 33 14.23 -4.38 8.03
N PHE A 34 14.69 -4.66 6.81
CA PHE A 34 15.01 -3.62 5.83
C PHE A 34 13.75 -3.11 5.11
N THR A 35 12.87 -4.02 4.68
CA THR A 35 11.72 -3.70 3.80
C THR A 35 10.38 -3.63 4.53
N GLY A 36 10.22 -4.30 5.67
CA GLY A 36 8.95 -4.43 6.37
C GLY A 36 8.27 -3.10 6.76
N PRO A 37 8.97 -2.18 7.46
CA PRO A 37 8.39 -0.88 7.81
C PRO A 37 7.97 -0.04 6.59
N PHE A 38 8.70 -0.15 5.48
CA PHE A 38 8.39 0.54 4.24
C PHE A 38 7.12 0.00 3.57
N VAL A 39 6.98 -1.33 3.51
CA VAL A 39 5.78 -1.99 2.98
C VAL A 39 4.55 -1.61 3.81
N ILE A 40 4.64 -1.66 5.15
CA ILE A 40 3.55 -1.27 6.05
C ILE A 40 3.16 0.21 5.85
N MET A 41 4.14 1.08 5.63
CA MET A 41 3.90 2.50 5.35
C MET A 41 3.12 2.70 4.05
N ILE A 42 3.52 2.02 2.97
CA ILE A 42 2.81 2.06 1.68
C ILE A 42 1.38 1.56 1.83
N TYR A 43 1.17 0.41 2.48
CA TYR A 43 -0.19 -0.12 2.68
C TYR A 43 -1.08 0.87 3.43
N LYS A 44 -0.58 1.48 4.50
CA LYS A 44 -1.38 2.42 5.30
C LYS A 44 -1.71 3.71 4.54
N MET A 45 -0.76 4.24 3.76
CA MET A 45 -0.98 5.42 2.89
C MET A 45 -1.90 5.10 1.71
N LEU A 46 -1.79 3.92 1.10
CA LEU A 46 -2.63 3.59 -0.03
C LEU A 46 -4.11 3.45 0.39
N PHE A 47 -4.37 2.73 1.49
CA PHE A 47 -5.73 2.42 1.90
C PHE A 47 -6.45 3.55 2.64
N ASN A 48 -5.79 4.29 3.53
CA ASN A 48 -6.50 5.33 4.30
C ASN A 48 -6.57 6.66 3.55
N ASP A 49 -5.53 6.95 2.80
CA ASP A 49 -5.25 8.28 2.29
C ASP A 49 -5.65 8.33 0.81
N VAL A 50 -5.00 7.53 -0.04
CA VAL A 50 -5.28 7.53 -1.49
C VAL A 50 -6.72 7.15 -1.82
N LEU A 51 -7.31 6.14 -1.16
CA LEU A 51 -8.70 5.73 -1.45
C LEU A 51 -9.72 6.85 -1.19
N ARG A 52 -9.55 7.66 -0.14
CA ARG A 52 -10.48 8.76 0.16
C ARG A 52 -10.46 9.82 -0.95
N PHE A 53 -9.28 10.15 -1.45
CA PHE A 53 -9.12 11.10 -2.55
C PHE A 53 -9.57 10.50 -3.88
N LEU A 54 -9.35 9.20 -4.11
CA LEU A 54 -9.84 8.49 -5.28
C LEU A 54 -11.38 8.56 -5.37
N LEU A 55 -12.09 8.46 -4.23
CA LEU A 55 -13.55 8.61 -4.20
C LEU A 55 -13.99 10.01 -4.66
N ILE A 56 -13.32 11.06 -4.19
CA ILE A 56 -13.60 12.44 -4.63
C ILE A 56 -13.33 12.57 -6.13
N TYR A 57 -12.20 12.03 -6.61
CA TYR A 57 -11.87 12.01 -8.03
C TYR A 57 -12.94 11.29 -8.88
N ILE A 58 -13.45 10.13 -8.44
CA ILE A 58 -14.50 9.40 -9.17
C ILE A 58 -15.76 10.24 -9.35
N ILE A 59 -16.14 11.06 -8.36
CA ILE A 59 -17.30 11.95 -8.45
C ILE A 59 -17.07 13.02 -9.55
N PHE A 60 -15.90 13.64 -9.58
CA PHE A 60 -15.54 14.60 -10.64
C PHE A 60 -15.45 13.92 -12.01
N LEU A 61 -14.81 12.75 -12.09
CA LEU A 61 -14.69 11.97 -13.32
C LEU A 61 -16.06 11.66 -13.92
N ALA A 62 -17.00 11.18 -13.10
CA ALA A 62 -18.37 10.92 -13.55
C ALA A 62 -19.09 12.19 -14.00
N GLY A 63 -18.96 13.31 -13.27
CA GLY A 63 -19.60 14.59 -13.61
C GLY A 63 -19.10 15.19 -14.93
N PHE A 64 -17.78 15.18 -15.15
CA PHE A 64 -17.19 15.65 -16.41
C PHE A 64 -17.48 14.69 -17.57
N SER A 65 -17.38 13.37 -17.34
CA SER A 65 -17.76 12.36 -18.33
C SER A 65 -19.21 12.51 -18.79
N GLN A 66 -20.14 12.73 -17.86
CA GLN A 66 -21.55 12.96 -18.19
C GLN A 66 -21.73 14.27 -18.98
N SER A 67 -20.99 15.32 -18.62
CA SER A 67 -21.06 16.61 -19.32
C SER A 67 -20.58 16.50 -20.77
N PHE A 68 -19.47 15.79 -21.01
CA PHE A 68 -18.98 15.49 -22.36
C PHE A 68 -19.92 14.58 -23.14
N PHE A 69 -20.49 13.56 -22.51
CA PHE A 69 -21.48 12.69 -23.13
C PHE A 69 -22.68 13.48 -23.68
N ILE A 70 -23.18 14.46 -22.90
CA ILE A 70 -24.27 15.36 -23.33
C ILE A 70 -23.79 16.29 -24.45
N LEU A 71 -22.59 16.86 -24.33
CA LEU A 71 -22.07 17.83 -25.29
C LEU A 71 -21.82 17.22 -26.68
N PHE A 72 -21.33 15.99 -26.73
CA PHE A 72 -21.11 15.25 -27.97
C PHE A 72 -22.36 14.53 -28.49
N ASN A 73 -23.46 14.60 -27.74
CA ASN A 73 -24.75 13.98 -28.08
C ASN A 73 -24.60 12.50 -28.49
N GLU A 74 -23.71 11.79 -27.79
CA GLU A 74 -23.49 10.37 -28.04
C GLU A 74 -24.67 9.56 -27.53
N ASN A 75 -24.95 8.41 -28.15
CA ASN A 75 -26.10 7.59 -27.80
C ASN A 75 -25.70 6.30 -27.09
N GLY A 76 -26.44 6.00 -26.02
CA GLY A 76 -26.33 4.74 -25.29
C GLY A 76 -25.11 4.64 -24.37
N PHE A 77 -24.97 3.47 -23.76
CA PHE A 77 -23.94 3.20 -22.75
C PHE A 77 -22.51 3.27 -23.32
N LEU A 78 -22.32 2.88 -24.59
CA LEU A 78 -21.01 2.91 -25.23
C LEU A 78 -20.47 4.33 -25.41
N GLY A 79 -21.31 5.30 -25.72
CA GLY A 79 -20.94 6.72 -25.76
C GLY A 79 -20.49 7.21 -24.38
N TYR A 80 -21.31 6.97 -23.36
CA TYR A 80 -20.92 7.34 -21.99
C TYR A 80 -19.58 6.70 -21.58
N MET A 81 -19.34 5.44 -21.96
CA MET A 81 -18.09 4.76 -21.66
C MET A 81 -16.90 5.27 -22.48
N SER A 82 -17.14 5.76 -23.70
CA SER A 82 -16.16 6.47 -24.53
C SER A 82 -15.75 7.78 -23.86
N SER A 83 -16.73 8.61 -23.50
CA SER A 83 -16.50 9.87 -22.77
C SER A 83 -15.77 9.63 -21.43
N LEU A 84 -16.12 8.56 -20.71
CA LEU A 84 -15.44 8.17 -19.46
C LEU A 84 -13.99 7.76 -19.70
N LYS A 85 -13.74 6.99 -20.76
CA LYS A 85 -12.39 6.59 -21.19
C LYS A 85 -11.55 7.82 -21.54
N HIS A 86 -12.07 8.75 -22.34
CA HIS A 86 -11.33 9.97 -22.72
C HIS A 86 -11.00 10.84 -21.50
N CYS A 87 -11.93 11.01 -20.56
CA CYS A 87 -11.63 11.68 -19.29
C CYS A 87 -10.57 10.92 -18.48
N PHE A 88 -10.67 9.58 -18.36
CA PHE A 88 -9.70 8.80 -17.61
C PHE A 88 -8.30 8.78 -18.24
N LEU A 89 -8.20 8.76 -19.57
CA LEU A 89 -6.92 8.87 -20.28
C LEU A 89 -6.34 10.29 -20.20
N GLY A 90 -7.20 11.31 -20.20
CA GLY A 90 -6.82 12.70 -19.96
C GLY A 90 -6.14 12.89 -18.60
N LEU A 91 -6.52 12.14 -17.56
CA LEU A 91 -5.79 12.12 -16.28
C LEU A 91 -4.31 11.70 -16.46
N LEU A 92 -4.04 10.76 -17.36
CA LEU A 92 -2.68 10.28 -17.65
C LEU A 92 -1.90 11.21 -18.60
N GLY A 93 -2.52 12.31 -19.04
CA GLY A 93 -1.94 13.27 -19.99
C GLY A 93 -2.19 12.92 -21.45
N ASP A 94 -3.02 11.91 -21.75
CA ASP A 94 -3.40 11.54 -23.11
C ASP A 94 -4.65 12.32 -23.53
N PHE A 95 -4.43 13.50 -24.12
CA PHE A 95 -5.48 14.39 -24.61
C PHE A 95 -5.60 14.29 -26.13
N ASP A 96 -6.65 13.63 -26.58
CA ASP A 96 -7.04 13.60 -28.00
C ASP A 96 -7.79 14.89 -28.35
N LEU A 97 -7.05 15.91 -28.79
CA LEU A 97 -7.64 17.21 -29.14
C LEU A 97 -8.60 17.14 -30.34
N ASP A 98 -8.41 16.18 -31.24
CA ASP A 98 -9.26 16.00 -32.41
C ASP A 98 -10.67 15.60 -31.95
N TYR A 99 -10.77 14.66 -30.99
CA TYR A 99 -12.04 14.30 -30.34
C TYR A 99 -12.79 15.51 -29.76
N TYR A 100 -12.08 16.44 -29.11
CA TYR A 100 -12.72 17.62 -28.49
C TYR A 100 -13.07 18.73 -29.48
N THR A 101 -12.51 18.71 -30.70
CA THR A 101 -12.70 19.77 -31.71
C THR A 101 -13.62 19.37 -32.87
N GLU A 102 -13.86 18.07 -33.07
CA GLU A 102 -14.76 17.55 -34.11
C GLU A 102 -16.26 17.71 -33.79
N GLY A 103 -16.61 18.09 -32.56
CA GLY A 103 -17.99 18.26 -32.12
C GLY A 103 -18.71 19.52 -32.64
N SER A 104 -20.03 19.57 -32.44
CA SER A 104 -20.89 20.71 -32.84
C SER A 104 -20.46 22.07 -32.26
N HIS A 105 -19.83 22.06 -31.09
CA HIS A 105 -19.40 23.26 -30.37
C HIS A 105 -17.96 23.12 -29.85
N PRO A 106 -16.94 23.29 -30.74
CA PRO A 106 -15.54 23.06 -30.40
C PRO A 106 -15.04 24.00 -29.30
N PHE A 107 -15.48 25.27 -29.33
CA PHE A 107 -15.07 26.25 -28.31
C PHE A 107 -15.55 25.88 -26.90
N ILE A 108 -16.79 25.39 -26.78
CA ILE A 108 -17.38 25.00 -25.49
C ILE A 108 -16.68 23.73 -24.98
N SER A 109 -16.49 22.75 -25.85
CA SER A 109 -15.79 21.50 -25.55
C SER A 109 -14.37 21.73 -25.01
N VAL A 110 -13.58 22.55 -25.71
CA VAL A 110 -12.22 22.90 -25.28
C VAL A 110 -12.24 23.69 -23.97
N SER A 111 -13.22 24.58 -23.76
CA SER A 111 -13.35 25.30 -22.50
C SER A 111 -13.66 24.37 -21.32
N PHE A 112 -14.53 23.35 -21.52
CA PHE A 112 -14.82 22.34 -20.50
C PHE A 112 -13.60 21.46 -20.22
N LEU A 113 -12.83 21.11 -21.26
CA LEU A 113 -11.57 20.38 -21.13
C LEU A 113 -10.54 21.15 -20.31
N MET A 114 -10.36 22.45 -20.57
CA MET A 114 -9.45 23.30 -19.79
C MET A 114 -9.87 23.37 -18.32
N CYS A 115 -11.17 23.51 -18.05
CA CYS A 115 -11.71 23.48 -16.68
C CYS A 115 -11.43 22.12 -16.01
N TYR A 116 -11.67 21.02 -16.72
CA TYR A 116 -11.38 19.66 -16.24
C TYR A 116 -9.91 19.50 -15.86
N ILE A 117 -8.98 19.92 -16.73
CA ILE A 117 -7.53 19.81 -16.48
C ILE A 117 -7.13 20.60 -15.23
N ILE A 118 -7.63 21.83 -15.07
CA ILE A 118 -7.31 22.66 -13.88
C ILE A 118 -7.83 21.99 -12.61
N VAL A 119 -9.10 21.56 -12.60
CA VAL A 119 -9.73 20.92 -11.43
C VAL A 119 -8.99 19.63 -11.07
N VAL A 120 -8.75 18.75 -12.04
CA VAL A 120 -8.04 17.49 -11.80
C VAL A 120 -6.61 17.73 -11.35
N THR A 121 -5.90 18.69 -11.93
CA THR A 121 -4.54 19.03 -11.49
C THR A 121 -4.52 19.48 -10.04
N ILE A 122 -5.46 20.33 -9.61
CA ILE A 122 -5.59 20.75 -8.21
C ILE A 122 -5.91 19.55 -7.32
N LEU A 123 -6.80 18.65 -7.74
CA LEU A 123 -7.13 17.43 -6.98
C LEU A 123 -5.92 16.49 -6.84
N LEU A 124 -5.13 16.30 -7.90
CA LEU A 124 -3.92 15.48 -7.86
C LEU A 124 -2.81 16.12 -7.03
N LEU A 125 -2.64 17.44 -7.08
CA LEU A 125 -1.71 18.15 -6.22
C LEU A 125 -2.13 18.04 -4.75
N ASN A 126 -3.43 18.15 -4.47
CA ASN A 126 -3.95 17.97 -3.11
C ASN A 126 -3.79 16.52 -2.62
N LEU A 127 -3.91 15.53 -3.51
CA LEU A 127 -3.58 14.12 -3.22
C LEU A 127 -2.08 13.97 -2.88
N LEU A 128 -1.19 14.61 -3.65
CA LEU A 128 0.26 14.50 -3.48
C LEU A 128 0.77 15.23 -2.23
N ILE A 129 0.21 16.40 -1.90
CA ILE A 129 0.73 17.30 -0.87
C ILE A 129 0.07 17.08 0.50
N ALA A 130 -1.26 16.97 0.56
CA ALA A 130 -1.99 17.03 1.83
C ALA A 130 -1.77 15.79 2.72
N MET A 131 -1.43 14.64 2.14
CA MET A 131 -1.32 13.37 2.88
C MET A 131 0.12 12.93 3.12
N MET A 132 1.04 13.23 2.19
CA MET A 132 2.46 12.96 2.41
C MET A 132 3.09 13.88 3.47
N GLY A 133 2.45 14.98 3.86
CA GLY A 133 2.94 15.84 4.95
C GLY A 133 2.74 15.20 6.34
N ASP A 134 1.48 15.05 6.74
CA ASP A 134 1.13 14.67 8.12
C ASP A 134 1.13 13.14 8.33
N THR A 135 0.54 12.37 7.43
CA THR A 135 0.51 10.91 7.53
C THR A 135 1.91 10.31 7.37
N TYR A 136 2.79 10.89 6.55
CA TYR A 136 4.17 10.40 6.44
C TYR A 136 4.95 10.56 7.73
N ALA A 137 4.82 11.70 8.42
CA ALA A 137 5.49 11.92 9.69
C ALA A 137 5.00 10.94 10.77
N ASP A 138 3.68 10.74 10.87
CA ASP A 138 3.07 9.85 11.87
C ASP A 138 3.28 8.37 11.56
N VAL A 139 3.15 7.98 10.29
CA VAL A 139 3.40 6.61 9.85
C VAL A 139 4.87 6.27 9.96
N LYS A 140 5.80 7.17 9.64
CA LYS A 140 7.25 6.91 9.82
C LYS A 140 7.62 6.63 11.27
N ARG A 141 7.04 7.37 12.23
CA ARG A 141 7.28 7.16 13.67
C ARG A 141 6.60 5.89 14.19
N SER A 142 5.42 5.56 13.68
CA SER A 142 4.62 4.41 14.12
C SER A 142 4.96 3.10 13.40
N ALA A 143 5.51 3.15 12.20
CA ALA A 143 5.76 1.99 11.32
C ALA A 143 6.75 1.01 11.94
N LYS A 144 7.77 1.50 12.67
CA LYS A 144 8.72 0.61 13.33
C LYS A 144 8.04 -0.21 14.44
N LYS A 145 7.19 0.43 15.24
CA LYS A 145 6.40 -0.26 16.29
C LYS A 145 5.44 -1.26 15.66
N LEU A 146 4.72 -0.84 14.62
CA LEU A 146 3.77 -1.70 13.90
C LEU A 146 4.48 -2.89 13.24
N TRP A 147 5.66 -2.67 12.67
CA TRP A 147 6.51 -3.73 12.11
C TRP A 147 6.95 -4.75 13.16
N HIS A 148 7.33 -4.32 14.37
CA HIS A 148 7.64 -5.25 15.45
C HIS A 148 6.42 -6.09 15.85
N LEU A 149 5.22 -5.49 15.88
CA LEU A 149 3.97 -6.17 16.20
C LEU A 149 3.59 -7.18 15.11
N GLU A 150 3.64 -6.79 13.83
CA GLU A 150 3.35 -7.70 12.71
C GLU A 150 4.34 -8.87 12.65
N ARG A 151 5.61 -8.62 12.95
CA ARG A 151 6.60 -9.72 13.06
C ARG A 151 6.29 -10.67 14.20
N ALA A 152 5.90 -10.16 15.35
CA ALA A 152 5.51 -11.01 16.47
C ALA A 152 4.26 -11.84 16.13
N ARG A 153 3.27 -11.22 15.48
CA ARG A 153 2.06 -11.90 15.01
C ARG A 153 2.38 -13.03 14.02
N ILE A 154 3.17 -12.76 12.99
CA ILE A 154 3.58 -13.79 12.00
C ILE A 154 4.38 -14.90 12.69
N ALA A 155 5.28 -14.57 13.62
CA ALA A 155 6.04 -15.58 14.35
C ALA A 155 5.14 -16.50 15.20
N LEU A 156 4.14 -15.92 15.89
CA LEU A 156 3.16 -16.69 16.68
C LEU A 156 2.24 -17.54 15.79
N ASP A 157 1.83 -17.03 14.64
CA ASP A 157 1.01 -17.77 13.69
C ASP A 157 1.76 -19.00 13.15
N VAL A 158 3.02 -18.79 12.73
CA VAL A 158 3.94 -19.88 12.34
C VAL A 158 4.12 -20.86 13.50
N GLU A 159 4.38 -20.39 14.73
CA GLU A 159 4.51 -21.28 15.88
C GLU A 159 3.24 -22.11 16.09
N SER A 160 2.06 -21.48 15.98
CA SER A 160 0.76 -22.14 16.15
C SER A 160 0.50 -23.25 15.13
N SER A 161 1.09 -23.14 13.94
CA SER A 161 1.01 -24.16 12.88
C SER A 161 1.97 -25.35 13.08
N MET A 162 2.98 -25.22 13.95
CA MET A 162 3.98 -26.27 14.20
C MET A 162 3.46 -27.35 15.17
N SER A 163 3.96 -28.58 15.01
CA SER A 163 3.65 -29.70 15.91
C SER A 163 4.30 -29.54 17.30
N THR A 164 3.71 -30.16 18.33
CA THR A 164 4.20 -30.05 19.72
C THR A 164 5.63 -30.53 19.89
N SER A 165 6.05 -31.51 19.08
CA SER A 165 7.42 -32.06 19.09
C SER A 165 8.45 -31.06 18.56
N GLU A 166 8.13 -30.35 17.48
CA GLU A 166 9.02 -29.35 16.88
C GLU A 166 9.17 -28.11 17.76
N ARG A 167 8.10 -27.70 18.47
CA ARG A 167 8.16 -26.61 19.45
C ARG A 167 9.08 -26.95 20.62
N LYS A 168 8.98 -28.17 21.16
CA LYS A 168 9.81 -28.67 22.26
C LYS A 168 11.28 -28.86 21.90
N LEU A 169 11.62 -29.02 20.62
CA LEU A 169 13.02 -29.12 20.18
C LEU A 169 13.73 -27.76 20.19
N LYS A 170 13.07 -26.70 19.72
CA LYS A 170 13.65 -25.34 19.66
C LYS A 170 13.63 -24.61 21.00
N ALA A 171 12.72 -25.06 21.86
CA ALA A 171 12.48 -24.64 23.21
C ALA A 171 13.74 -24.55 24.10
N HIS A 172 14.46 -25.66 24.26
CA HIS A 172 15.58 -25.76 25.20
C HIS A 172 16.81 -24.91 24.86
N LYS A 173 16.76 -24.15 23.76
CA LYS A 173 17.82 -23.22 23.36
C LYS A 173 17.78 -21.88 24.10
N TYR A 174 16.60 -21.44 24.58
CA TYR A 174 16.40 -20.05 25.03
C TYR A 174 16.06 -19.91 26.52
N TRP A 175 15.68 -20.99 27.19
CA TRP A 175 15.37 -20.96 28.62
C TRP A 175 16.16 -22.00 29.40
N VAL A 176 16.39 -21.67 30.67
CA VAL A 176 17.05 -22.53 31.65
C VAL A 176 16.04 -22.79 32.77
N GLU A 177 16.04 -24.00 33.30
CA GLU A 177 15.21 -24.38 34.45
C GLU A 177 16.08 -24.30 35.71
N VAL A 178 15.71 -23.42 36.64
CA VAL A 178 16.40 -23.24 37.92
C VAL A 178 15.36 -23.50 39.01
N GLN A 179 15.62 -24.49 39.88
CA GLN A 179 14.72 -24.84 40.98
C GLN A 179 13.27 -25.20 40.56
N GLY A 180 13.10 -25.77 39.36
CA GLY A 180 11.78 -26.17 38.83
C GLY A 180 11.00 -25.05 38.14
N GLU A 181 11.55 -23.83 38.10
CA GLU A 181 10.96 -22.69 37.39
C GLU A 181 11.76 -22.37 36.11
N ARG A 182 11.07 -21.90 35.07
CA ARG A 182 11.67 -21.58 33.76
C ARG A 182 12.05 -20.11 33.66
N TYR A 183 13.32 -19.85 33.39
CA TYR A 183 13.88 -18.52 33.21
C TYR A 183 14.36 -18.32 31.77
N LEU A 184 14.05 -17.16 31.19
CA LEU A 184 14.58 -16.75 29.89
C LEU A 184 15.99 -16.19 30.07
N GLN A 185 16.97 -16.72 29.33
CA GLN A 185 18.31 -16.17 29.36
C GLN A 185 18.37 -14.91 28.48
N VAL A 186 18.71 -13.77 29.08
CA VAL A 186 18.86 -12.48 28.38
C VAL A 186 20.28 -11.98 28.65
N GLU A 187 21.04 -11.77 27.57
CA GLU A 187 22.35 -11.15 27.64
C GLU A 187 22.18 -9.65 27.34
N GLN A 188 22.52 -8.81 28.33
CA GLN A 188 22.47 -7.36 28.20
C GLN A 188 23.87 -6.81 28.38
N VAL A 189 24.38 -6.14 27.35
CA VAL A 189 25.66 -5.43 27.41
C VAL A 189 25.36 -3.97 27.74
N ASN A 190 25.78 -3.53 28.93
CA ASN A 190 25.62 -2.14 29.38
C ASN A 190 26.98 -1.47 29.54
N ASN A 191 27.43 -0.77 28.50
CA ASN A 191 28.74 -0.13 28.48
C ASN A 191 28.89 1.04 29.48
N GLU A 192 27.80 1.65 29.92
CA GLU A 192 27.85 2.78 30.88
C GLU A 192 28.10 2.28 32.30
N LEU A 193 27.48 1.15 32.67
CA LEU A 193 27.69 0.51 33.97
C LEU A 193 29.10 -0.10 34.13
N PHE A 194 29.68 -0.54 33.01
CA PHE A 194 31.07 -1.02 33.00
C PHE A 194 32.05 0.13 33.23
N LYS A 195 31.86 1.27 32.55
CA LYS A 195 32.72 2.45 32.73
C LYS A 195 32.66 3.03 34.14
N SER A 196 31.48 3.09 34.75
CA SER A 196 31.35 3.61 36.12
C SER A 196 32.04 2.71 37.16
N LYS A 197 32.14 1.41 36.92
CA LYS A 197 32.87 0.48 37.78
C LYS A 197 34.39 0.63 37.65
N ASP A 198 34.87 0.80 36.42
CA ASP A 198 36.29 1.03 36.16
C ASP A 198 36.74 2.36 36.80
N GLU A 199 35.91 3.41 36.74
CA GLU A 199 36.17 4.71 37.38
C GLU A 199 36.13 4.65 38.93
N GLU A 200 35.26 3.83 39.53
CA GLU A 200 35.24 3.59 40.98
C GLU A 200 36.41 2.74 41.47
N GLU A 201 36.95 1.84 40.65
CA GLU A 201 38.16 1.06 40.98
C GLU A 201 39.42 1.94 40.88
N ASP A 202 39.51 2.84 39.88
CA ASP A 202 40.63 3.79 39.71
C ASP A 202 40.66 4.90 40.78
N GLU A 203 39.53 5.27 41.41
CA GLU A 203 39.49 6.23 42.53
C GLU A 203 39.85 5.63 43.90
N ASN A 204 39.89 4.29 44.01
CA ASN A 204 40.17 3.58 45.26
C ASN A 204 41.60 2.99 45.36
N ASP A 205 42.44 3.21 44.34
CA ASP A 205 43.89 2.89 44.30
C ASP A 205 44.77 4.15 44.43
#